data_AF-A0A917J5M4-F1
#
_entry.id   AF-A0A917J5M4-F1
#
_cell.length_a   1.000
_cell.length_b   1.000
_cell.length_c   1.000
_cell.angle_alpha   90.00
_cell.angle_beta   90.00
_cell.angle_gamma   90.00
#
_symmetry.space_group_name_H-M   'P 1'
#
loop_
_entity.id
_entity.type
_entity.pdbx_description
1 polymer ?
#
loop_
_entity_poly.entity_id
_entity_poly.type
_entity_poly.pdbx_seq_one_letter_code
_entity_poly.pdbx_strand_id
1 'polypeptide(L)'
;MAEYRIPLQYRKMENLHIVFWLLKDIGWCMIWKPLGIVMIFPTLVISIVIAYRTRELFSELIHNLAITFWITANSYWMISEFLGFDSLHVYHDFTFKHLSIIPFLTGLGCLLYYYVIWQPRHPNELDTL
;
A
#
# COMPACT_ATOMS: atom_id res chain seq x y z
N MET A 1 15.63 -11.90 26.54
CA MET A 1 14.58 -11.26 25.72
C MET A 1 15.27 -10.18 24.91
N ALA A 2 15.53 -10.43 23.63
CA ALA A 2 15.89 -9.36 22.72
C ALA A 2 14.65 -8.46 22.61
N GLU A 3 14.74 -7.24 23.11
CA GLU A 3 13.66 -6.26 22.97
C GLU A 3 13.66 -5.80 21.51
N TYR A 4 12.73 -6.32 20.72
CA TYR A 4 12.46 -5.78 19.40
C TYR A 4 12.00 -4.33 19.55
N ARG A 5 12.84 -3.41 19.08
CA ARG A 5 12.56 -1.98 19.11
C ARG A 5 12.74 -1.44 17.70
N ILE A 6 11.63 -1.32 16.98
CA ILE A 6 11.60 -0.50 15.77
C ILE A 6 12.12 0.89 16.15
N PRO A 7 13.14 1.42 15.43
CA PRO A 7 13.62 2.77 15.65
C PRO A 7 12.46 3.76 15.68
N LEU A 8 12.38 4.59 16.72
CA LEU A 8 11.30 5.58 16.92
C LEU A 8 11.03 6.47 15.68
N GLN A 9 12.03 6.64 14.82
CA GLN A 9 11.92 7.38 13.57
C GLN A 9 11.01 6.68 12.55
N TYR A 10 11.12 5.36 12.36
CA TYR A 10 10.26 4.61 11.43
C TYR A 10 8.81 4.60 11.88
N ARG A 11 8.59 4.42 13.17
CA ARG A 11 7.24 4.45 13.77
C ARG A 11 6.56 5.80 13.61
N LYS A 12 7.31 6.92 13.68
CA LYS A 12 6.78 8.26 13.38
C LYS A 12 6.44 8.42 11.91
N MET A 13 7.26 7.88 11.01
CA MET A 13 7.01 7.92 9.56
C MET A 13 5.78 7.12 9.17
N GLU A 14 5.61 5.91 9.72
CA GLU A 14 4.41 5.07 9.52
C GLU A 14 3.14 5.76 10.04
N ASN A 15 3.18 6.31 11.26
CA ASN A 15 2.02 7.05 11.79
C ASN A 15 1.65 8.25 10.93
N LEU A 16 2.65 9.00 10.45
CA LEU A 16 2.42 10.15 9.57
C LEU A 16 1.91 9.72 8.20
N HIS A 17 2.41 8.59 7.67
CA HIS A 17 1.94 7.99 6.43
C HIS A 17 0.44 7.66 6.51
N ILE A 18 -0.01 7.04 7.61
CA ILE A 18 -1.43 6.73 7.86
C ILE A 18 -2.27 8.01 7.85
N VAL A 19 -1.78 9.10 8.46
CA VAL A 19 -2.50 10.39 8.45
C VAL A 19 -2.69 10.90 7.03
N PHE A 20 -1.65 10.91 6.20
CA PHE A 20 -1.76 11.34 4.80
C PHE A 20 -2.70 10.44 4.01
N TRP A 21 -2.68 9.12 4.26
CA TRP A 21 -3.56 8.17 3.62
C TRP A 21 -5.03 8.47 3.98
N LEU A 22 -5.35 8.66 5.25
CA LEU A 22 -6.71 9.00 5.68
C LEU A 22 -7.18 10.32 5.07
N LEU A 23 -6.33 11.35 4.99
CA LEU A 23 -6.68 12.62 4.37
C LEU A 23 -6.99 12.48 2.87
N LYS A 24 -6.20 11.67 2.15
CA LYS A 24 -6.47 11.33 0.75
C LYS A 24 -7.85 10.66 0.60
N ASP A 25 -8.13 9.64 1.42
CA ASP A 25 -9.35 8.84 1.32
C ASP A 25 -10.60 9.64 1.75
N ILE A 26 -10.48 10.56 2.72
CA ILE A 26 -11.54 11.54 3.03
C ILE A 26 -11.81 12.44 1.82
N GLY A 27 -10.76 12.93 1.16
CA GLY A 27 -10.87 13.69 -0.08
C GLY A 27 -11.56 12.91 -1.20
N TRP A 28 -11.33 11.60 -1.27
CA TRP A 28 -12.04 10.71 -2.18
C TRP A 28 -13.53 10.58 -1.84
N CYS A 29 -13.86 10.27 -0.59
CA CYS A 29 -15.26 10.16 -0.13
C CYS A 29 -16.07 11.45 -0.37
N MET A 30 -15.44 12.62 -0.21
CA MET A 30 -16.07 13.92 -0.45
C MET A 30 -16.03 14.37 -1.91
N ILE A 31 -15.46 13.55 -2.82
CA ILE A 31 -15.32 13.81 -4.25
C ILE A 31 -14.52 15.12 -4.52
N TRP A 32 -13.57 15.43 -3.64
CA TRP A 32 -12.67 16.58 -3.79
C TRP A 32 -11.53 16.25 -4.76
N LYS A 33 -11.84 16.20 -6.06
CA LYS A 33 -10.93 15.77 -7.14
C LYS A 33 -9.50 16.33 -7.04
N PRO A 34 -9.27 17.66 -6.95
CA PRO A 34 -7.90 18.20 -6.90
C PRO A 34 -7.17 17.82 -5.62
N LEU A 35 -7.85 17.82 -4.47
CA LEU A 35 -7.24 17.45 -3.19
C LEU A 35 -6.87 15.97 -3.17
N GLY A 36 -7.79 15.10 -3.59
CA GLY A 36 -7.56 13.65 -3.65
C GLY A 36 -6.37 13.31 -4.54
N ILE A 37 -6.31 13.85 -5.76
CA ILE A 37 -5.21 13.60 -6.70
C ILE A 37 -3.87 14.11 -6.15
N VAL A 38 -3.83 15.32 -5.61
CA VAL A 38 -2.60 15.88 -5.03
C VAL A 38 -2.11 15.04 -3.86
N MET A 39 -3.02 14.48 -3.05
CA MET A 39 -2.67 13.65 -1.89
C MET A 39 -2.20 12.23 -2.25
N ILE A 40 -2.37 11.76 -3.50
CA ILE A 40 -1.77 10.51 -3.99
C ILE A 40 -0.24 10.59 -3.92
N PHE A 41 0.34 11.73 -4.32
CA PHE A 41 1.79 11.88 -4.38
C PHE A 41 2.47 11.75 -3.01
N PRO A 42 2.13 12.54 -1.97
CA PRO A 42 2.77 12.41 -0.67
C PRO A 42 2.50 11.04 -0.03
N THR A 43 1.31 10.45 -0.21
CA THR A 43 1.00 9.13 0.34
C THR A 43 1.87 8.04 -0.29
N LEU A 44 1.92 8.00 -1.63
CA LEU A 44 2.70 7.00 -2.36
C LEU A 44 4.20 7.18 -2.13
N VAL A 45 4.71 8.41 -2.18
CA VAL A 45 6.14 8.71 -1.92
C VAL A 45 6.54 8.23 -0.53
N ILE A 46 5.75 8.54 0.51
CA ILE A 46 6.07 8.10 1.86
C ILE A 46 6.01 6.57 1.97
N SER A 47 5.03 5.89 1.35
CA SER A 47 4.98 4.42 1.38
C SER A 47 6.23 3.77 0.77
N ILE A 48 6.68 4.28 -0.38
CA ILE A 48 7.89 3.79 -1.07
C ILE A 48 9.13 4.07 -0.23
N VAL A 49 9.22 5.27 0.37
CA VAL A 49 10.35 5.63 1.23
C VAL A 49 10.41 4.73 2.46
N ILE A 50 9.28 4.43 3.09
CA ILE A 50 9.23 3.48 4.23
C ILE A 50 9.71 2.10 3.78
N ALA A 51 9.16 1.57 2.67
CA ALA A 51 9.57 0.27 2.14
C ALA A 51 11.07 0.21 1.81
N TYR A 52 11.63 1.26 1.20
CA TYR A 52 13.07 1.32 0.90
C TYR A 52 13.93 1.38 2.16
N ARG A 53 13.47 2.10 3.19
CA ARG A 53 14.19 2.25 4.46
C ARG A 53 14.16 0.98 5.31
N THR A 54 13.08 0.22 5.28
CA THR A 54 12.93 -1.04 6.03
C THR A 54 13.49 -2.25 5.27
N ARG A 55 14.24 -2.04 4.17
CA ARG A 55 14.81 -3.13 3.35
C ARG A 55 15.74 -4.09 4.09
N GLU A 56 16.33 -3.63 5.20
CA GLU A 56 17.20 -4.41 6.08
C GLU A 56 16.41 -5.50 6.84
N LEU A 57 15.10 -5.30 7.01
CA LEU A 57 14.17 -6.22 7.68
C LEU A 57 13.22 -6.79 6.63
N PHE A 58 13.48 -8.02 6.19
CA PHE A 58 12.72 -8.63 5.10
C PHE A 58 11.21 -8.72 5.40
N SER A 59 10.84 -9.00 6.65
CA SER A 59 9.43 -9.00 7.09
C SER A 59 8.76 -7.64 6.83
N GLU A 60 9.37 -6.57 7.34
CA GLU A 60 8.85 -5.21 7.20
C GLU A 60 8.84 -4.74 5.75
N LEU A 61 9.88 -5.09 4.98
CA LEU A 61 9.97 -4.77 3.56
C LEU A 61 8.77 -5.34 2.78
N ILE A 62 8.44 -6.62 2.97
CA ILE A 62 7.33 -7.25 2.23
C ILE A 62 5.98 -6.64 2.64
N HIS A 63 5.78 -6.35 3.92
CA HIS A 63 4.57 -5.67 4.40
C HIS A 63 4.45 -4.26 3.83
N ASN A 64 5.52 -3.47 3.88
CA ASN A 64 5.52 -2.10 3.36
C ASN A 64 5.39 -2.06 1.83
N LEU A 65 5.94 -3.05 1.11
CA LEU A 65 5.68 -3.24 -0.32
C LEU A 65 4.22 -3.58 -0.61
N ALA A 66 3.62 -4.48 0.18
CA ALA A 66 2.20 -4.81 0.02
C ALA A 66 1.30 -3.58 0.23
N ILE A 67 1.60 -2.75 1.24
CA ILE A 67 0.91 -1.47 1.47
C ILE A 67 1.12 -0.51 0.27
N THR A 68 2.34 -0.44 -0.28
CA THR A 68 2.63 0.39 -1.46
C THR A 68 1.79 -0.03 -2.67
N PHE A 69 1.69 -1.33 -2.95
CA PHE A 69 0.84 -1.85 -4.02
C PHE A 69 -0.65 -1.58 -3.76
N TRP A 70 -1.08 -1.72 -2.51
CA TRP A 70 -2.45 -1.40 -2.09
C TRP A 70 -2.79 0.08 -2.33
N ILE A 71 -1.92 1.00 -1.91
CA ILE A 71 -2.11 2.44 -2.10
C ILE A 71 -2.12 2.79 -3.59
N THR A 72 -1.28 2.12 -4.39
CA THR A 72 -1.27 2.27 -5.86
C THR A 72 -2.60 1.83 -6.46
N ALA A 73 -3.11 0.66 -6.07
CA ALA A 73 -4.40 0.13 -6.51
C ALA A 73 -5.56 1.05 -6.15
N ASN A 74 -5.60 1.50 -4.91
CA ASN A 74 -6.63 2.40 -4.39
C ASN A 74 -6.58 3.77 -5.11
N SER A 75 -5.39 4.30 -5.36
CA SER A 75 -5.21 5.55 -6.09
C SER A 75 -5.63 5.43 -7.56
N TYR A 76 -5.36 4.30 -8.21
CA TYR A 76 -5.84 4.03 -9.56
C TYR A 76 -7.38 3.96 -9.62
N TRP A 77 -8.02 3.26 -8.68
CA TRP A 77 -9.48 3.23 -8.58
C TRP A 77 -10.03 4.65 -8.37
N MET A 78 -9.50 5.41 -7.41
CA MET A 78 -9.92 6.80 -7.19
C MET A 78 -9.81 7.67 -8.46
N ILE A 79 -8.71 7.55 -9.22
CA ILE A 79 -8.53 8.28 -10.49
C ILE A 79 -9.60 7.86 -11.50
N SER A 80 -9.94 6.57 -11.58
CA SER A 80 -10.97 6.07 -12.50
C SER A 80 -12.35 6.65 -12.22
N GLU A 81 -12.70 6.83 -10.94
CA GLU A 81 -13.97 7.46 -10.54
C GLU A 81 -13.95 8.98 -10.77
N PHE A 82 -12.83 9.65 -10.46
CA PHE A 82 -12.71 11.09 -10.68
C PHE A 82 -12.76 11.50 -12.14
N LEU A 83 -12.18 10.70 -13.03
CA LEU A 83 -12.19 10.93 -14.46
C LEU A 83 -13.42 10.32 -15.15
N GLY A 84 -14.30 9.65 -14.39
CA GLY A 84 -15.59 9.14 -14.87
C GLY A 84 -15.44 8.04 -15.93
N PHE A 85 -14.33 7.30 -15.91
CA PHE A 85 -14.12 6.14 -16.77
C PHE A 85 -14.23 4.81 -16.04
N ASP A 86 -14.66 4.83 -14.78
CA ASP A 86 -14.99 3.64 -14.00
C ASP A 86 -16.06 2.76 -14.66
N SER A 87 -16.97 3.35 -15.45
CA SER A 87 -18.00 2.66 -16.22
C SER A 87 -17.61 2.37 -17.67
N LEU A 88 -16.42 2.79 -18.13
CA LEU A 88 -15.94 2.46 -19.46
C LEU A 88 -15.51 0.98 -19.47
N HIS A 89 -16.03 0.24 -20.44
CA HIS A 89 -15.69 -1.16 -20.65
C HIS A 89 -14.30 -1.24 -21.31
N VAL A 90 -13.40 -1.99 -20.68
CA VAL A 90 -12.09 -2.34 -21.24
C VAL A 90 -12.23 -3.58 -22.12
N TYR A 91 -12.95 -4.59 -21.62
CA TYR A 91 -13.14 -5.86 -22.30
C TYR A 91 -14.40 -6.58 -21.82
N HIS A 92 -15.38 -6.81 -22.70
CA HIS A 92 -16.68 -7.41 -22.35
C HIS A 92 -17.34 -6.68 -21.15
N ASP A 93 -17.55 -7.36 -20.02
CA ASP A 93 -18.11 -6.79 -18.78
C ASP A 93 -17.06 -6.19 -17.83
N PHE A 94 -15.77 -6.30 -18.17
CA PHE A 94 -14.70 -5.71 -17.36
C PHE A 94 -14.60 -4.22 -17.61
N THR A 95 -14.90 -3.44 -16.57
CA THR A 95 -14.69 -1.99 -16.60
C THR A 95 -13.28 -1.60 -16.16
N PHE A 96 -12.83 -0.38 -16.45
CA PHE A 96 -11.52 0.12 -16.02
C PHE A 96 -11.32 0.04 -14.50
N LYS A 97 -12.40 0.15 -13.71
CA LYS A 97 -12.35 -0.07 -12.27
C LYS A 97 -11.78 -1.45 -11.89
N HIS A 98 -12.08 -2.49 -12.67
CA HIS A 98 -11.60 -3.85 -12.41
C HIS A 98 -10.09 -4.00 -12.62
N LEU A 99 -9.45 -3.11 -13.39
CA LEU A 99 -7.99 -3.12 -13.54
C LEU A 99 -7.27 -2.79 -12.22
N SER A 100 -7.93 -2.10 -11.28
CA SER A 100 -7.41 -1.87 -9.92
C SER A 100 -7.17 -3.17 -9.15
N ILE A 101 -7.87 -4.26 -9.50
CA ILE A 101 -7.75 -5.56 -8.83
C ILE A 101 -6.35 -6.14 -9.06
N ILE A 102 -5.70 -5.86 -10.18
CA ILE A 102 -4.35 -6.38 -10.49
C ILE A 102 -3.35 -5.96 -9.39
N PRO A 103 -3.13 -4.66 -9.11
CA PRO A 103 -2.24 -4.26 -8.03
C PRO A 103 -2.73 -4.66 -6.63
N PHE A 104 -4.05 -4.78 -6.40
CA PHE A 104 -4.56 -5.35 -5.13
C PHE A 104 -4.12 -6.81 -4.94
N LEU A 105 -4.26 -7.64 -5.98
CA LEU A 105 -3.83 -9.04 -5.96
C LEU A 105 -2.32 -9.17 -5.86
N THR A 106 -1.56 -8.26 -6.48
CA THR A 106 -0.09 -8.23 -6.32
C THR A 106 0.29 -7.97 -4.86
N GLY A 107 -0.32 -6.97 -4.21
CA GLY A 107 -0.08 -6.69 -2.79
C GLY A 107 -0.46 -7.86 -1.87
N LEU A 108 -1.63 -8.46 -2.10
CA LEU A 108 -2.05 -9.66 -1.37
C LEU A 108 -1.11 -10.85 -1.63
N GLY A 109 -0.68 -11.04 -2.87
CA GLY A 109 0.28 -12.07 -3.27
C GLY A 109 1.62 -11.94 -2.56
N CYS A 110 2.12 -10.71 -2.36
CA CYS A 110 3.32 -10.45 -1.57
C CYS A 110 3.16 -10.94 -0.13
N LEU A 111 2.04 -10.65 0.53
CA LEU A 111 1.77 -11.11 1.89
C LEU A 111 1.58 -12.63 1.96
N LEU A 112 0.82 -13.20 1.04
CA LEU A 112 0.61 -14.65 0.96
C LEU A 112 1.94 -15.39 0.77
N TYR A 113 2.81 -14.89 -0.12
CA TYR A 113 4.15 -15.44 -0.29
C TYR A 113 4.95 -15.41 1.02
N TYR A 114 4.91 -14.28 1.74
CA TYR A 114 5.62 -14.16 3.01
C TYR A 114 5.13 -15.16 4.06
N TYR A 115 3.82 -15.19 4.31
CA TYR A 115 3.26 -16.01 5.39
C TYR A 115 3.19 -17.51 5.06
N VAL A 116 2.87 -17.88 3.82
CA VAL A 116 2.66 -19.29 3.44
C VAL A 116 3.96 -19.97 3.05
N ILE A 117 4.93 -19.24 2.49
CA ILE A 117 6.13 -19.83 1.90
C ILE A 117 7.39 -19.41 2.66
N TRP A 118 7.58 -18.11 2.90
CA TRP A 118 8.83 -17.60 3.46
C TRP A 118 8.99 -17.87 4.95
N GLN A 119 7.97 -17.52 5.75
CA GLN A 119 7.95 -17.71 7.21
C GLN A 119 8.17 -19.16 7.63
N PRO A 120 7.46 -20.18 7.08
CA PRO A 120 7.69 -21.57 7.48
C PRO A 120 9.06 -22.12 7.05
N ARG A 121 9.72 -21.50 6.06
CA ARG A 121 11.07 -21.88 5.62
C ARG A 121 12.18 -21.24 6.46
N HIS A 122 11.90 -20.15 7.16
CA HIS A 122 12.86 -19.43 8.00
C HIS A 122 12.35 -19.28 9.45
N PRO A 123 12.08 -20.39 10.16
CA PRO A 123 11.52 -20.35 11.52
C PRO A 123 12.46 -19.70 12.55
N ASN A 124 13.77 -19.59 12.25
CA ASN A 124 14.78 -19.04 13.17
C ASN A 124 15.08 -17.55 12.94
N GLU A 125 14.52 -16.91 11.90
CA GLU A 125 14.60 -15.44 11.71
C GLU A 125 13.44 -14.69 12.41
N LEU A 126 12.74 -15.36 13.34
CA LEU A 126 11.63 -14.80 14.11
C LEU A 126 12.05 -13.70 15.11
N ASP A 127 13.33 -13.37 15.24
CA ASP A 127 13.83 -12.31 16.14
C ASP A 127 13.81 -10.90 15.53
N THR A 128 12.95 -10.68 14.52
CA THR A 128 12.64 -9.32 14.02
C THR A 128 11.13 -9.04 13.93
N LEU A 129 10.36 -9.62 14.86
CA LEU A 129 8.95 -9.30 15.14
C LEU A 129 8.80 -8.25 16.24
#